data_AF-A0A811RSM0-F1
#
_entry.id   AF-A0A811RSM0-F1
#
_cell.length_a   1.000
_cell.length_b   1.000
_cell.length_c   1.000
_cell.angle_alpha   90.00
_cell.angle_beta   90.00
_cell.angle_gamma   90.00
#
_symmetry.space_group_name_H-M   'P 1'
#
loop_
_entity.id
_entity.type
_entity.pdbx_description
1 polymer ?
#
loop_
_entity_poly.entity_id
_entity_poly.type
_entity_poly.pdbx_seq_one_letter_code
_entity_poly.pdbx_strand_id
1 'polypeptide(L)'
;MSDLESLLEYNEIVKKMFANEEEGFQFYNNYGFEKGFRVRRSYCEWDNGHNEMTLRKFICSRQGFREEKQLKRAIKKQKPWNITRVGCLAKFMITRDQIIGQ
;
A
#
# COMPACT_ATOMS: atom_id res chain seq x y z
N MET A 1 22.53 -16.84 1.32
CA MET A 1 23.08 -15.51 1.66
C MET A 1 22.09 -14.37 1.37
N SER A 2 21.06 -14.56 0.54
CA SER A 2 19.97 -13.59 0.30
C SER A 2 19.02 -13.37 1.49
N ASP A 3 18.84 -14.40 2.31
CA ASP A 3 17.70 -14.45 3.24
C ASP A 3 17.95 -13.69 4.53
N LEU A 4 19.21 -13.62 4.98
CA LEU A 4 19.59 -12.85 6.16
C LEU A 4 19.50 -11.34 5.90
N GLU A 5 19.98 -10.88 4.75
CA GLU A 5 19.89 -9.48 4.33
C GLU A 5 18.43 -9.03 4.24
N SER A 6 17.59 -9.87 3.60
CA SER A 6 16.15 -9.60 3.47
C SER A 6 15.43 -9.56 4.82
N LEU A 7 15.85 -10.40 5.78
CA LEU A 7 15.29 -10.42 7.13
C LEU A 7 15.71 -9.19 7.95
N LEU A 8 16.97 -8.75 7.81
CA LEU A 8 17.45 -7.52 8.47
C LEU A 8 16.70 -6.30 7.91
N GLU A 9 16.59 -6.18 6.59
CA GLU A 9 15.81 -5.13 5.93
C GLU A 9 14.35 -5.11 6.42
N TYR A 10 13.70 -6.27 6.49
CA TYR A 10 12.33 -6.38 7.02
C TYR A 10 12.22 -5.87 8.46
N ASN A 11 13.13 -6.27 9.33
CA ASN A 11 13.12 -5.87 10.74
C ASN A 11 13.33 -4.36 10.92
N GLU A 12 14.19 -3.75 10.10
CA GLU A 12 14.41 -2.30 10.13
C GLU A 12 13.18 -1.54 9.65
N ILE A 13 12.53 -2.01 8.58
CA ILE A 13 11.32 -1.40 8.02
C ILE A 13 10.16 -1.45 9.02
N VAL A 14 9.94 -2.60 9.67
CA VAL A 14 8.79 -2.80 10.59
C VAL A 14 8.94 -2.00 11.88
N LYS A 15 10.16 -1.74 12.34
CA LYS A 15 10.41 -0.93 13.55
C LYS A 15 10.32 0.58 13.31
N LYS A 16 10.13 1.00 12.07
CA LYS A 16 10.15 2.41 11.71
C LYS A 16 8.88 3.11 12.16
N MET A 17 9.07 4.22 12.86
CA MET A 17 8.00 5.11 13.32
C MET A 17 7.90 6.32 12.40
N PHE A 18 6.68 6.81 12.20
CA PHE A 18 6.38 7.98 11.39
C PHE A 18 5.54 8.94 12.21
N ALA A 19 5.76 10.24 12.05
CA ALA A 19 4.93 11.23 12.74
C ALA A 19 3.54 11.35 12.09
N ASN A 20 3.45 11.11 10.77
CA ASN A 20 2.25 11.34 9.99
C ASN A 20 2.04 10.25 8.91
N GLU A 21 0.82 10.13 8.39
CA GLU A 21 0.50 9.23 7.26
C GLU A 21 1.36 9.51 6.02
N GLU A 22 1.61 10.79 5.74
CA GLU A 22 2.33 11.22 4.55
C GLU A 22 3.79 10.77 4.59
N GLU A 23 4.46 10.85 5.75
CA GLU A 23 5.84 10.39 5.89
C GLU A 23 5.94 8.88 5.63
N GLY A 24 5.01 8.10 6.19
CA GLY A 24 4.92 6.66 5.92
C GLY A 24 4.66 6.35 4.45
N PHE A 25 3.84 7.17 3.78
CA PHE A 25 3.61 7.05 2.34
C PHE A 25 4.86 7.35 1.52
N GLN A 26 5.55 8.46 1.78
CA GLN A 26 6.76 8.85 1.05
C GLN A 26 7.87 7.83 1.23
N PHE A 27 8.06 7.31 2.44
CA PHE A 27 8.99 6.24 2.71
C PHE A 27 8.70 5.00 1.86
N TYR A 28 7.46 4.50 1.88
CA TYR A 28 7.12 3.31 1.11
C TYR A 28 7.11 3.57 -0.40
N ASN A 29 6.82 4.80 -0.84
CA ASN A 29 6.89 5.19 -2.24
C ASN A 29 8.34 5.16 -2.77
N ASN A 30 9.30 5.65 -1.98
CA ASN A 30 10.72 5.56 -2.31
C ASN A 30 11.21 4.11 -2.32
N TYR A 31 10.87 3.34 -1.29
CA TYR A 31 11.15 1.90 -1.23
C TYR A 31 10.57 1.15 -2.44
N GLY A 32 9.32 1.44 -2.79
CA GLY A 32 8.67 0.87 -3.96
C GLY A 32 9.41 1.23 -5.24
N PHE A 33 9.82 2.49 -5.39
CA PHE A 33 10.57 2.96 -6.55
C PHE A 33 11.90 2.20 -6.70
N GLU A 34 12.67 2.05 -5.62
CA GLU A 34 13.93 1.28 -5.59
C GLU A 34 13.71 -0.20 -5.93
N LYS A 35 12.64 -0.82 -5.42
CA LYS A 35 12.27 -2.21 -5.70
C LYS A 35 11.47 -2.38 -7.01
N GLY A 36 11.23 -1.31 -7.77
CA GLY A 36 10.64 -1.36 -9.12
C GLY A 36 9.10 -1.40 -9.20
N PHE A 37 8.37 -0.90 -8.20
CA PHE A 37 6.92 -0.78 -8.23
C PHE A 37 6.41 0.59 -7.73
N ARG A 38 5.23 0.99 -8.21
CA ARG A 38 4.56 2.20 -7.73
C ARG A 38 3.58 1.88 -6.61
N VAL A 39 3.46 2.77 -5.65
CA VAL A 39 2.56 2.63 -4.50
C VAL A 39 1.26 3.41 -4.72
N ARG A 40 0.15 2.92 -4.19
CA ARG A 40 -1.11 3.67 -4.06
C ARG A 40 -1.69 3.51 -2.65
N ARG A 41 -2.38 4.56 -2.18
CA ARG A 41 -3.16 4.53 -0.94
C ARG A 41 -4.39 3.64 -1.13
N SER A 42 -4.64 2.75 -0.17
CA SER A 42 -5.76 1.81 -0.21
C SER A 42 -6.66 2.04 1.01
N TYR A 43 -6.83 1.03 1.84
CA TYR A 43 -7.71 1.04 2.99
C TYR A 43 -7.21 1.99 4.09
N CYS A 44 -8.15 2.63 4.76
CA CYS A 44 -7.95 3.45 5.95
C CYS A 44 -8.94 2.98 7.00
N GLU A 45 -8.46 2.72 8.20
CA GLU A 45 -9.29 2.46 9.37
C GLU A 45 -9.19 3.66 10.30
N TRP A 46 -10.34 4.05 10.83
CA TRP A 46 -10.47 5.14 11.79
C TRP A 46 -10.96 4.55 13.11
N ASP A 47 -10.68 5.25 14.19
CA ASP A 47 -11.28 4.98 15.48
C ASP A 47 -12.82 5.12 15.44
N ASN A 48 -13.49 4.62 16.48
CA ASN A 48 -14.96 4.70 16.56
C ASN A 48 -15.48 6.15 16.54
N GLY A 49 -14.65 7.11 16.94
CA GLY A 49 -14.96 8.54 16.91
C GLY A 49 -14.71 9.23 15.56
N HIS A 50 -14.08 8.55 14.60
CA HIS A 50 -13.57 9.13 13.35
C HIS A 50 -12.64 10.35 13.51
N ASN A 51 -12.04 10.50 14.69
CA ASN A 51 -11.09 11.59 14.95
C ASN A 51 -9.69 11.23 14.49
N GLU A 52 -9.32 9.95 14.64
CA GLU A 52 -7.93 9.53 14.51
C GLU A 52 -7.82 8.25 13.69
N MET A 53 -6.84 8.23 12.80
CA MET A 53 -6.59 7.08 11.93
C MET A 53 -5.84 6.00 12.71
N THR A 54 -6.44 4.81 12.81
CA THR A 54 -5.88 3.67 13.51
C THR A 54 -4.94 2.87 12.62
N LEU A 55 -5.25 2.77 11.32
CA LEU A 55 -4.49 1.96 10.38
C LEU A 55 -4.57 2.54 8.97
N ARG A 56 -3.42 2.58 8.30
CA ARG A 56 -3.35 2.91 6.87
C ARG A 56 -2.64 1.81 6.09
N LYS A 57 -3.27 1.38 5.01
CA LYS A 57 -2.75 0.36 4.09
C LYS A 57 -2.32 0.99 2.76
N PHE A 58 -1.06 0.74 2.41
CA PHE A 58 -0.46 1.08 1.12
C PHE A 58 -0.19 -0.18 0.32
N ILE A 59 -0.44 -0.13 -0.98
CA ILE A 59 -0.40 -1.31 -1.86
C ILE A 59 0.27 -0.97 -3.18
N CYS A 60 0.77 -1.99 -3.88
CA CYS A 60 1.25 -1.80 -5.24
C CYS A 60 0.13 -1.34 -6.18
N SER A 61 0.47 -0.46 -7.13
CA SER A 61 -0.42 -0.01 -8.20
C SER A 61 -0.95 -1.16 -9.05
N ARG A 62 -0.16 -2.24 -9.15
CA ARG A 62 -0.50 -3.49 -9.86
C ARG A 62 -1.27 -4.50 -9.00
N GLN A 63 -1.65 -4.17 -7.76
CA GLN A 63 -2.38 -5.08 -6.89
C GLN A 63 -3.81 -5.34 -7.40
N GLY A 64 -4.26 -6.58 -7.20
CA GLY A 64 -5.60 -7.07 -7.54
C GLY A 64 -5.72 -7.47 -9.01
N PHE A 65 -6.91 -7.89 -9.39
CA PHE A 65 -7.26 -8.23 -10.77
C PHE A 65 -8.46 -7.41 -11.21
N ARG A 66 -8.55 -7.11 -12.50
CA ARG A 66 -9.72 -6.44 -13.06
C ARG A 66 -10.82 -7.46 -13.24
N GLU A 67 -12.01 -7.17 -12.70
CA GLU A 67 -13.14 -8.06 -12.86
C GLU A 67 -13.49 -8.28 -14.33
N GLU A 68 -13.81 -9.51 -14.68
CA GLU A 68 -14.13 -9.93 -16.06
C GLU A 68 -15.33 -9.15 -16.63
N LYS A 69 -16.31 -8.81 -15.79
CA LYS A 69 -17.46 -7.97 -16.15
C LYS A 69 -17.05 -6.56 -16.60
N GLN A 70 -15.92 -6.04 -16.12
CA GLN A 70 -15.40 -4.72 -16.53
C GLN A 70 -14.64 -4.78 -17.86
N LEU A 71 -14.15 -5.97 -18.25
CA LEU A 71 -13.50 -6.23 -19.54
C LEU A 71 -14.53 -6.44 -20.65
N LYS A 72 -15.66 -7.09 -20.34
CA LYS A 72 -16.71 -7.50 -21.30
C LYS A 72 -17.85 -6.48 -21.50
N ARG A 73 -17.79 -5.28 -20.91
CA ARG A 73 -18.83 -4.25 -21.13
C ARG A 73 -18.77 -3.71 -22.56
N ALA A 74 -19.62 -4.26 -23.43
CA ALA A 74 -19.79 -3.83 -24.83
C ALA A 74 -20.21 -2.35 -24.98
N ILE A 75 -20.79 -1.75 -23.94
CA ILE A 75 -21.36 -0.39 -23.93
C ILE A 75 -20.40 0.60 -23.26
N LYS A 76 -19.14 0.71 -23.73
CA LYS A 76 -18.27 1.83 -23.33
C LYS A 76 -17.89 2.66 -24.55
N LYS A 77 -18.19 3.96 -24.49
CA LYS A 77 -17.77 4.96 -25.50
C LYS A 77 -16.25 5.10 -25.60
N GLN A 78 -15.50 4.66 -24.58
CA GLN A 78 -14.03 4.70 -24.54
C GLN A 78 -13.43 3.30 -24.61
N LYS A 79 -12.33 3.17 -25.36
CA LYS A 79 -11.50 1.96 -25.42
C LYS A 79 -11.10 1.55 -24.00
N PRO A 80 -11.16 0.25 -23.65
CA PRO A 80 -10.70 -0.21 -22.35
C PRO A 80 -9.21 0.10 -22.17
N TRP A 81 -8.87 0.72 -21.04
CA TRP A 81 -7.47 0.94 -20.62
C TRP A 81 -6.75 -0.41 -20.46
N ASN A 82 -5.46 -0.43 -20.77
CA ASN A 82 -4.60 -1.61 -20.61
C ASN A 82 -4.74 -2.21 -19.21
N ILE A 83 -4.69 -3.54 -19.11
CA ILE A 83 -4.74 -4.25 -17.81
C ILE A 83 -3.42 -4.02 -17.09
N THR A 84 -3.42 -3.15 -16.09
CA THR A 84 -2.23 -2.82 -15.28
C THR A 84 -2.21 -3.56 -13.95
N ARG A 85 -3.34 -4.13 -13.51
CA ARG A 85 -3.47 -4.89 -12.26
C ARG A 85 -3.28 -6.38 -12.54
N VAL A 86 -2.19 -6.95 -12.01
CA VAL A 86 -1.75 -8.33 -12.24
C VAL A 86 -1.68 -9.17 -10.96
N GLY A 87 -2.22 -8.67 -9.84
CA GLY A 87 -2.23 -9.39 -8.58
C GLY A 87 -0.98 -9.22 -7.72
N CYS A 88 -0.25 -8.11 -7.85
CA CYS A 88 0.92 -7.86 -7.00
C CYS A 88 0.55 -7.90 -5.50
N LEU A 89 1.32 -8.66 -4.71
CA LEU A 89 1.07 -8.88 -3.28
C LEU A 89 1.76 -7.86 -2.37
N ALA A 90 2.65 -7.01 -2.91
CA ALA A 90 3.35 -6.00 -2.15
C ALA A 90 2.36 -5.05 -1.44
N LYS A 91 2.51 -5.00 -0.12
CA LYS A 91 1.67 -4.24 0.81
C LYS A 91 2.55 -3.72 1.94
N PHE A 92 2.20 -2.54 2.44
CA PHE A 92 2.79 -1.92 3.61
C PHE A 92 1.66 -1.33 4.45
N MET A 93 1.80 -1.40 5.76
CA MET A 93 0.76 -0.99 6.67
C MET A 93 1.41 -0.25 7.82
N ILE A 94 0.86 0.92 8.14
CA ILE A 94 1.20 1.65 9.35
C ILE A 94 -0.01 1.59 10.27
N THR A 95 0.25 1.42 11.55
CA THR A 95 -0.76 1.40 12.60
C THR A 95 -0.39 2.47 13.61
N ARG A 96 -1.41 3.12 14.17
CA ARG A 96 -1.18 4.04 15.28
C ARG A 96 -0.68 3.24 16.48
N ASP A 97 0.38 3.72 17.10
CA ASP A 97 0.85 3.18 18.37
C ASP A 97 -0.08 3.66 19.48
N GLN A 98 -0.74 2.71 20.16
CA GLN A 98 -1.65 3.02 21.27
C GLN A 98 -0.90 3.37 22.56
N ILE A 99 0.42 3.17 22.60
CA ILE A 99 1.26 3.45 23.77
C ILE A 99 1.67 4.93 23.83
N ILE A 100 1.85 5.57 22.67
CA ILE A 100 2.20 6.98 22.54
C ILE A 100 0.95 7.74 22.11
N GLY A 101 -0.03 7.83 23.01
CA GLY A 101 -1.17 8.73 22.83
C GLY A 101 -0.69 10.17 22.90
N GLN A 102 -0.37 10.75 21.74
CA GLN A 102 -0.40 12.20 21.52
C GLN A 102 -1.54 12.52 20.56
#